data_AF-U1GI59-F1
#
_entry.id   AF-U1GI59-F1
#
_cell.length_a   1.000
_cell.length_b   1.000
_cell.length_c   1.000
_cell.angle_alpha   90.00
_cell.angle_beta   90.00
_cell.angle_gamma   90.00
#
_symmetry.space_group_name_H-M   'P 1'
#
loop_
_entity.id
_entity.type
_entity.pdbx_description
1 polymer ?
#
loop_
_entity_poly.entity_id
_entity_poly.type
_entity_poly.pdbx_seq_one_letter_code
_entity_poly.pdbx_strand_id
1 'polypeptide(L)'
;MPPTPSPLAIRALQTLALPIHPQRPSITSVRPILRLPHPAPASRSFSTTTPHLTTLNQVRRKGREVKRERRSLSPALVGRPEMKGVCLKVGITKPKKPNSGQRKTAKVRLSSGKVISAYIPGEGRCGEQDPK
;
A
#
# COMPACT_ATOMS: atom_id res chain seq x y z
N MET A 1 42.89 49.93 -5.97
CA MET A 1 41.45 50.17 -6.20
C MET A 1 41.08 49.56 -7.54
N PRO A 2 40.15 48.60 -7.62
CA PRO A 2 39.68 48.08 -8.90
C PRO A 2 38.63 49.01 -9.54
N PRO A 3 38.58 49.12 -10.89
CA PRO A 3 37.61 49.98 -11.57
C PRO A 3 36.20 49.37 -11.54
N THR A 4 35.19 50.21 -11.29
CA THR A 4 33.77 49.84 -11.31
C THR A 4 33.27 49.73 -12.76
N PRO A 5 32.60 48.63 -13.16
CA PRO A 5 32.02 48.51 -14.50
C PRO A 5 30.79 49.41 -14.69
N SER A 6 30.59 49.89 -15.92
CA SER A 6 29.55 50.85 -16.30
C SER A 6 28.13 50.22 -16.31
N PRO A 7 27.07 51.00 -16.03
CA PRO A 7 25.71 50.48 -15.83
C PRO A 7 25.07 49.89 -17.11
N LEU A 8 25.64 50.17 -18.29
CA LEU A 8 25.17 49.61 -19.56
C LEU A 8 25.62 48.16 -19.78
N ALA A 9 26.73 47.72 -19.16
CA ALA A 9 27.25 46.36 -19.29
C ALA A 9 26.39 45.32 -18.53
N ILE A 10 25.75 45.74 -17.43
CA ILE A 10 24.91 44.87 -16.60
C ILE A 10 23.59 44.49 -17.31
N ARG A 11 23.10 45.35 -18.23
CA ARG A 11 21.85 45.12 -18.96
C ARG A 11 21.99 44.18 -20.17
N ALA A 12 23.19 43.96 -20.69
CA ALA A 12 23.42 43.10 -21.86
C ALA A 12 23.44 41.59 -21.52
N LEU A 13 23.50 41.21 -20.25
CA LEU A 13 23.54 39.80 -19.82
C LEU A 13 22.16 39.20 -19.48
N GLN A 14 21.05 39.89 -19.73
CA GLN A 14 19.69 39.44 -19.35
C GLN A 14 18.79 38.96 -20.50
N THR A 15 19.31 38.72 -21.71
CA THR A 15 18.48 38.35 -22.88
C THR A 15 18.69 36.93 -23.44
N LEU A 16 19.08 35.94 -22.62
CA LEU A 16 19.11 34.52 -23.03
C LEU A 16 18.52 33.55 -21.99
N ALA A 17 17.37 33.89 -21.41
CA ALA A 17 16.60 32.96 -20.59
C ALA A 17 15.10 33.04 -20.92
N LEU A 18 14.72 32.48 -22.08
CA LEU A 18 13.31 32.18 -22.37
C LEU A 18 12.93 30.87 -21.65
N PRO A 19 11.88 30.84 -20.82
CA PRO A 19 11.38 29.60 -20.23
C PRO A 19 10.61 28.82 -21.30
N ILE A 20 11.15 27.67 -21.71
CA ILE A 20 10.41 26.69 -22.51
C ILE A 20 9.33 26.09 -21.60
N HIS A 21 8.09 26.51 -21.82
CA HIS A 21 6.93 25.99 -21.13
C HIS A 21 6.54 24.65 -21.77
N PRO A 22 6.56 23.51 -21.05
CA PRO A 22 6.11 22.25 -21.61
C PRO A 22 4.59 22.28 -21.75
N GLN A 23 4.12 22.30 -23.00
CA GLN A 23 2.71 22.09 -23.36
C GLN A 23 2.27 20.71 -22.84
N ARG A 24 1.33 20.72 -21.88
CA ARG A 24 0.69 19.52 -21.36
C ARG A 24 -0.27 19.00 -22.45
N PRO A 25 -0.18 17.76 -22.92
CA PRO A 25 -1.16 17.24 -23.87
C PRO A 25 -2.53 17.22 -23.18
N SER A 26 -3.50 17.91 -23.79
CA SER A 26 -4.91 17.82 -23.44
C SER A 26 -5.36 16.39 -23.70
N ILE A 27 -5.51 15.61 -22.62
CA ILE A 27 -6.16 14.31 -22.69
C ILE A 27 -7.61 14.60 -23.06
N THR A 28 -7.97 14.34 -24.31
CA THR A 28 -9.36 14.32 -24.78
C THR A 28 -10.12 13.40 -23.83
N SER A 29 -11.02 13.99 -23.04
CA SER A 29 -11.93 13.27 -22.17
C SER A 29 -12.77 12.32 -23.03
N VAL A 30 -12.36 11.07 -23.12
CA VAL A 30 -13.22 9.98 -23.59
C VAL A 30 -14.35 9.89 -22.58
N ARG A 31 -15.48 10.51 -22.91
CA ARG A 31 -16.70 10.40 -22.11
C ARG A 31 -17.02 8.91 -22.03
N PRO A 32 -17.04 8.28 -20.84
CA PRO A 32 -17.52 6.91 -20.74
C PRO A 32 -18.97 6.94 -21.22
N ILE A 33 -19.30 6.06 -22.16
CA ILE A 33 -20.68 5.81 -22.57
C ILE A 33 -21.44 5.48 -21.28
N LEU A 34 -22.27 6.42 -20.83
CA LEU A 34 -23.19 6.20 -19.73
C LEU A 34 -24.08 5.03 -20.18
N ARG A 35 -23.79 3.83 -19.67
CA ARG A 35 -24.72 2.70 -19.77
C ARG A 35 -26.04 3.20 -19.21
N LEU A 36 -27.06 3.29 -20.07
CA LEU A 36 -28.42 3.53 -19.61
C LEU A 36 -28.70 2.55 -18.46
N PRO A 37 -29.31 3.01 -17.35
CA PRO A 37 -29.72 2.12 -16.28
C PRO A 37 -30.64 1.08 -16.92
N HIS A 38 -30.24 -0.19 -16.83
CA HIS A 38 -31.17 -1.28 -17.11
C HIS A 38 -32.41 -1.03 -16.26
N PRO A 39 -33.62 -1.13 -16.83
CA PRO A 39 -34.84 -0.98 -16.05
C PRO A 39 -34.76 -1.95 -14.88
N ALA A 40 -34.79 -1.39 -13.66
CA ALA A 40 -34.90 -2.18 -12.45
C ALA A 40 -36.10 -3.13 -12.62
N PRO A 41 -35.98 -4.39 -12.17
CA PRO A 41 -37.08 -5.34 -12.31
C PRO A 41 -38.33 -4.71 -11.71
N ALA A 42 -39.39 -4.58 -12.53
CA ALA A 42 -40.66 -4.02 -12.12
C ALA A 42 -41.13 -4.71 -10.84
N SER A 43 -41.17 -3.96 -9.74
CA SER A 43 -41.73 -4.44 -8.48
C SER A 43 -43.20 -4.73 -8.71
N ARG A 44 -43.58 -6.00 -8.69
CA ARG A 44 -45.00 -6.40 -8.76
C ARG A 44 -45.69 -5.95 -7.47
N SER A 45 -46.70 -5.09 -7.59
CA SER A 45 -47.42 -4.47 -6.46
C SER A 45 -48.18 -5.44 -5.56
N PHE A 46 -48.36 -6.69 -6.00
CA PHE A 46 -49.08 -7.72 -5.26
C PHE A 46 -48.31 -9.05 -5.36
N SER A 47 -47.35 -9.25 -4.46
CA SER A 47 -46.75 -10.55 -4.19
C SER A 47 -47.23 -11.01 -2.82
N THR A 48 -47.97 -12.12 -2.77
CA THR A 48 -48.43 -12.77 -1.53
C THR A 48 -47.28 -13.46 -0.77
N THR A 49 -46.12 -13.61 -1.40
CA THR A 49 -44.92 -14.19 -0.78
C THR A 49 -43.90 -13.11 -0.50
N THR A 50 -43.36 -13.10 0.71
CA THR A 50 -42.29 -12.21 1.16
C THR A 50 -41.10 -12.33 0.19
N PRO A 51 -40.55 -11.21 -0.33
CA PRO A 51 -39.39 -11.28 -1.22
C PRO A 51 -38.18 -11.81 -0.45
N HIS A 52 -37.79 -13.04 -0.74
CA HIS A 52 -36.62 -13.66 -0.14
C HIS A 52 -35.34 -13.17 -0.84
N LEU A 53 -34.30 -12.83 -0.07
CA LEU A 53 -33.02 -12.30 -0.58
C LEU A 53 -32.31 -13.22 -1.59
N THR A 54 -32.72 -14.49 -1.64
CA THR A 54 -32.21 -15.49 -2.59
C THR A 54 -33.33 -16.47 -2.96
N THR A 55 -33.34 -16.97 -4.20
CA THR A 55 -34.34 -17.93 -4.66
C THR A 55 -33.93 -19.37 -4.30
N LEU A 56 -34.90 -20.27 -4.14
CA LEU A 56 -34.64 -21.68 -3.86
C LEU A 56 -33.78 -22.35 -4.94
N ASN A 57 -33.97 -21.96 -6.20
CA ASN A 57 -33.17 -22.45 -7.32
C ASN A 57 -31.72 -21.93 -7.28
N GLN A 58 -31.46 -20.73 -6.73
CA GLN A 58 -30.09 -20.24 -6.51
C GLN A 58 -29.37 -21.10 -5.46
N VAL A 59 -30.04 -21.41 -4.33
CA VAL A 59 -29.48 -22.28 -3.28
C VAL A 59 -29.25 -23.70 -3.79
N ARG A 60 -30.21 -24.26 -4.56
CA ARG A 60 -30.06 -25.61 -5.15
C ARG A 60 -28.88 -25.71 -6.14
N ARG A 61 -28.66 -24.67 -6.95
CA ARG A 61 -27.60 -24.67 -7.98
C ARG A 61 -26.22 -24.29 -7.45
N LYS A 62 -26.14 -23.37 -6.49
CA LYS A 62 -24.87 -22.78 -6.02
C LYS A 62 -24.53 -23.11 -4.57
N GLY A 63 -25.29 -23.98 -3.90
CA GLY A 63 -25.08 -24.35 -2.50
C GLY A 63 -25.02 -23.12 -1.58
N ARG A 64 -24.70 -23.33 -0.30
CA ARG A 64 -24.21 -22.26 0.57
C ARG A 64 -22.74 -22.52 0.78
N GLU A 65 -21.88 -21.77 0.09
CA GLU A 65 -20.44 -21.90 0.29
C GLU A 65 -20.02 -21.19 1.58
N VAL A 66 -19.23 -21.90 2.39
CA VAL A 66 -18.60 -21.30 3.56
C VAL A 66 -17.49 -20.37 3.06
N LYS A 67 -17.51 -19.12 3.54
CA LYS A 67 -16.46 -18.15 3.23
C LYS A 67 -15.13 -18.69 3.72
N ARG A 68 -14.12 -18.74 2.83
CA ARG A 68 -12.75 -19.11 3.21
C ARG A 68 -12.23 -18.18 4.30
N GLU A 69 -11.67 -18.78 5.34
CA GLU A 69 -11.05 -18.02 6.43
C GLU A 69 -9.87 -17.21 5.92
N ARG A 70 -9.76 -15.97 6.43
CA ARG A 70 -8.62 -15.11 6.11
C ARG A 70 -7.41 -15.56 6.92
N ARG A 71 -6.23 -15.57 6.30
CA ARG A 71 -4.98 -15.80 7.03
C ARG A 71 -4.74 -14.66 8.00
N SER A 72 -4.44 -14.99 9.26
CA SER A 72 -4.04 -14.01 10.26
C SER A 72 -2.73 -13.33 9.87
N LEU A 73 -2.54 -12.07 10.26
CA LEU A 73 -1.28 -11.33 10.06
C LEU A 73 -0.10 -12.00 10.78
N SER A 74 -0.35 -12.56 11.97
CA SER A 74 0.65 -13.19 12.84
C SER A 74 0.28 -14.64 13.18
N PRO A 75 0.35 -15.58 12.21
CA PRO A 75 -0.09 -16.97 12.42
C PRO A 75 0.76 -17.73 13.45
N ALA A 76 1.97 -17.26 13.75
CA ALA A 76 2.86 -17.88 14.73
C ALA A 76 2.42 -17.66 16.19
N LEU A 77 1.57 -16.66 16.46
CA LEU A 77 1.11 -16.33 17.82
C LEU A 77 -0.12 -17.14 18.27
N VAL A 78 -0.79 -17.87 17.37
CA VAL A 78 -1.91 -18.78 17.69
C VAL A 78 -2.96 -18.12 18.61
N GLY A 79 -3.41 -16.91 18.25
CA GLY A 79 -4.43 -16.17 19.01
C GLY A 79 -3.95 -15.47 20.28
N ARG A 80 -2.64 -15.52 20.59
CA ARG A 80 -2.06 -14.80 21.73
C ARG A 80 -1.62 -13.39 21.34
N PRO A 81 -1.70 -12.39 22.24
CA PRO A 81 -1.23 -11.03 21.95
C PRO A 81 0.29 -10.98 21.78
N GLU A 82 1.02 -11.72 22.61
CA GLU A 82 2.48 -11.80 22.61
C GLU A 82 2.98 -13.18 23.04
N MET A 83 4.26 -13.45 22.79
CA MET A 83 4.90 -14.70 23.19
C MET A 83 6.40 -14.52 23.39
N LYS A 84 6.94 -15.13 24.44
CA LYS A 84 8.38 -15.14 24.70
C LYS A 84 9.15 -15.91 23.63
N GLY A 85 10.38 -15.49 23.37
CA GLY A 85 11.27 -16.17 22.43
C GLY A 85 12.72 -15.79 22.63
N VAL A 86 13.62 -16.62 22.09
CA VAL A 86 15.07 -16.42 22.13
C VAL A 86 15.54 -15.88 20.78
N CYS A 87 16.35 -14.83 20.79
CA CYS A 87 16.95 -14.29 19.56
C CYS A 87 18.09 -15.20 19.08
N LEU A 88 18.01 -15.64 17.83
CA LEU A 88 19.03 -16.47 17.18
C LEU A 88 20.05 -15.62 16.42
N LYS A 89 19.58 -14.59 15.71
CA LYS A 89 20.43 -13.70 14.89
C LYS A 89 19.76 -12.33 14.75
N VAL A 90 20.54 -11.29 14.96
CA VAL A 90 20.15 -9.90 14.64
C VAL A 90 20.80 -9.52 13.31
N GLY A 91 20.08 -8.76 12.48
CA GLY A 91 20.61 -8.28 11.21
C GLY A 91 19.74 -7.20 10.56
N ILE A 92 20.23 -6.65 9.46
CA ILE A 92 19.58 -5.56 8.74
C ILE A 92 18.95 -6.10 7.45
N THR A 93 17.66 -5.80 7.23
CA THR A 93 16.94 -6.15 6.00
C THR A 93 16.58 -4.87 5.24
N LYS A 94 16.88 -4.80 3.94
CA LYS A 94 16.42 -3.71 3.07
C LYS A 94 14.95 -3.95 2.68
N PRO A 95 14.06 -2.95 2.81
CA PRO A 95 12.67 -3.10 2.41
C PRO A 95 12.55 -3.24 0.89
N LYS A 96 11.39 -3.72 0.43
CA LYS A 96 11.07 -3.72 -1.00
C LYS A 96 10.90 -2.27 -1.49
N LYS A 97 11.24 -2.03 -2.76
CA LYS A 97 10.90 -0.79 -3.51
C LYS A 97 9.38 -0.51 -3.34
N PRO A 98 8.92 0.75 -3.20
CA PRO A 98 9.58 2.05 -3.43
C PRO A 98 10.49 2.53 -2.30
N ASN A 99 10.46 1.85 -1.15
CA ASN A 99 11.18 2.32 0.02
C ASN A 99 12.66 1.94 -0.08
N SER A 100 13.53 2.86 0.34
CA SER A 100 14.95 2.61 0.58
C SER A 100 15.24 2.76 2.07
N GLY A 101 16.30 2.11 2.55
CA GLY A 101 16.73 2.19 3.95
C GLY A 101 17.09 0.84 4.56
N GLN A 102 17.44 0.86 5.84
CA GLN A 102 17.88 -0.30 6.61
C GLN A 102 16.89 -0.57 7.74
N ARG A 103 16.31 -1.78 7.80
CA ARG A 103 15.39 -2.18 8.87
C ARG A 103 16.08 -3.18 9.80
N LYS A 104 16.16 -2.85 11.08
CA LYS A 104 16.67 -3.77 12.12
C LYS A 104 15.67 -4.91 12.31
N THR A 105 16.12 -6.13 12.11
CA THR A 105 15.31 -7.35 12.14
C THR A 105 16.02 -8.44 12.93
N ALA A 106 15.27 -9.31 13.59
CA ALA A 106 15.79 -10.43 14.35
C ALA A 106 15.13 -11.75 13.93
N LYS A 107 15.92 -12.82 13.86
CA LYS A 107 15.41 -14.19 13.85
C LYS A 107 15.17 -14.62 15.29
N VAL A 108 13.93 -14.98 15.62
CA VAL A 108 13.51 -15.32 16.98
C VAL A 108 12.86 -16.69 16.99
N ARG A 109 13.31 -17.57 17.89
CA ARG A 109 12.67 -18.84 18.18
C ARG A 109 11.67 -18.63 19.32
N LEU A 110 10.38 -18.76 19.02
CA LEU A 110 9.31 -18.61 20.00
C LEU A 110 9.27 -19.82 20.93
N SER A 111 8.62 -19.69 22.09
CA SER A 111 8.39 -20.81 23.00
C SER A 111 7.57 -21.95 22.37
N SER A 112 6.80 -21.68 21.32
CA SER A 112 6.13 -22.70 20.50
C SER A 112 7.08 -23.50 19.60
N GLY A 113 8.37 -23.17 19.57
CA GLY A 113 9.39 -23.80 18.74
C GLY A 113 9.53 -23.19 17.33
N LYS A 114 8.55 -22.40 16.88
CA LYS A 114 8.57 -21.77 15.55
C LYS A 114 9.61 -20.65 15.49
N VAL A 115 10.35 -20.59 14.37
CA VAL A 115 11.31 -19.51 14.09
C VAL A 115 10.64 -18.46 13.21
N ILE A 116 10.64 -17.20 13.65
CA ILE A 116 10.05 -16.06 12.94
C ILE A 116 11.08 -14.95 12.70
N SER A 117 10.77 -14.06 11.75
CA SER A 117 11.47 -12.79 11.58
C SER A 117 10.68 -11.69 12.30
N ALA A 118 11.27 -11.04 13.29
CA ALA A 118 10.67 -9.93 14.03
C ALA A 118 11.31 -8.60 13.62
N TYR A 119 10.49 -7.56 13.43
CA TYR A 119 10.97 -6.19 13.34
C TYR A 119 11.27 -5.68 14.73
N ILE A 120 12.33 -4.89 14.87
CA ILE A 120 12.68 -4.31 16.16
C ILE A 120 12.50 -2.78 16.08
N PRO A 121 11.57 -2.19 16.87
CA PRO A 121 11.18 -0.77 16.77
C PRO A 121 12.08 0.20 17.57
N GLY A 122 12.29 1.41 17.05
CA GLY A 122 13.11 2.44 17.68
C GLY A 122 14.56 2.51 17.16
N GLU A 123 15.26 3.57 17.57
CA GLU A 123 16.65 3.90 17.22
C GLU A 123 17.55 3.68 18.45
N GLY A 124 18.73 3.07 18.29
CA GLY A 124 19.67 2.83 19.39
C GLY A 124 19.47 1.53 20.18
N ARG A 125 19.96 0.40 19.64
CA ARG A 125 20.12 -0.84 20.42
C ARG A 125 21.57 -1.01 20.80
N CYS A 126 21.80 -1.34 22.08
CA CYS A 126 23.08 -1.82 22.59
C CYS A 126 23.41 -3.16 21.91
N GLY A 127 24.17 -3.12 20.81
CA GLY A 127 24.49 -4.30 20.00
C GLY A 127 24.65 -4.05 18.49
N GLU A 128 24.89 -2.81 18.06
CA GLU A 128 25.35 -2.49 16.71
C GLU A 128 26.74 -3.14 16.48
N GLN A 129 26.76 -4.42 16.11
CA GLN A 129 27.80 -4.92 15.22
C GLN A 129 27.15 -4.97 13.85
N ASP A 130 27.27 -3.85 13.13
CA ASP A 130 27.06 -3.86 11.69
C ASP A 130 27.99 -4.94 11.12
N PRO A 131 27.45 -6.00 10.47
CA PRO A 131 28.30 -6.94 9.77
C PRO A 131 28.94 -6.18 8.61
N LYS A 132 30.21 -5.79 8.81
CA LYS A 132 31.08 -5.18 7.81
C LYS A 132 31.34 -6.17 6.66
#